data_AF-A0A5F8G5V6-F1
#
_entry.id   AF-A0A5F8G5V6-F1
#
_cell.length_a   1.000
_cell.length_b   1.000
_cell.length_c   1.000
_cell.angle_alpha   90.00
_cell.angle_beta   90.00
_cell.angle_gamma   90.00
#
_symmetry.space_group_name_H-M   'P 1'
#
loop_
_entity.id
_entity.type
_entity.pdbx_description
1 polymer ?
#
loop_
_entity_poly.entity_id
_entity_poly.type
_entity_poly.pdbx_seq_one_letter_code
_entity_poly.pdbx_strand_id
1 'polypeptide(L)' 'CIDAILGGVDYNQNNVNQWTAAIVEQSLTHLVKLGKTYKYIVTCAVMQKSGSGLHTASSCFWDTTSDGKSF' A
#
# COMPACT_ATOMS: atom_id res chain seq x y z
N CYS A 1 4.28 0.58 9.33
CA CYS A 1 5.27 0.42 8.24
C CYS A 1 5.44 1.73 7.47
N ILE A 2 4.37 2.40 7.04
CA ILE A 2 4.44 3.62 6.22
C ILE A 2 5.25 4.75 6.91
N ASP A 3 4.95 5.04 8.17
CA ASP A 3 5.65 6.07 8.95
C ASP A 3 7.16 5.78 9.12
N ALA A 4 7.55 4.51 9.20
CA ALA A 4 8.96 4.12 9.28
C ALA A 4 9.75 4.38 7.99
N ILE A 5 9.07 4.60 6.86
CA ILE A 5 9.69 4.81 5.55
C ILE A 5 9.58 6.29 5.12
N LEU A 6 8.43 6.92 5.37
CA LEU A 6 8.13 8.28 4.92
C LEU A 6 8.05 9.32 6.05
N GLY A 7 8.16 8.91 7.32
CA GLY A 7 8.07 9.80 8.47
C GLY A 7 9.15 10.87 8.45
N GLY A 8 8.74 12.14 8.34
CA GLY A 8 9.64 13.29 8.30
C GLY A 8 10.44 13.45 6.99
N VAL A 9 10.09 12.72 5.93
CA VAL A 9 10.78 12.78 4.64
C VAL A 9 10.04 13.72 3.68
N ASP A 10 10.75 14.70 3.12
CA ASP A 10 10.21 15.55 2.07
C ASP A 10 10.05 14.79 0.75
N TYR A 11 9.01 15.13 -0.01
CA TYR A 11 8.75 14.48 -1.29
C TYR A 11 9.90 14.68 -2.27
N ASN A 12 10.39 13.57 -2.83
CA ASN A 12 11.39 13.55 -3.88
C ASN A 12 11.02 12.48 -4.90
N GLN A 13 10.74 12.90 -6.14
CA GLN A 13 10.31 12.02 -7.22
C GLN A 13 11.31 10.88 -7.51
N ASN A 14 12.61 11.10 -7.31
CA ASN A 14 13.63 10.10 -7.58
C ASN A 14 13.57 8.92 -6.58
N ASN A 15 13.02 9.17 -5.40
CA ASN A 15 12.94 8.18 -4.32
C ASN A 15 11.58 7.44 -4.30
N VAL A 16 10.59 7.90 -5.08
CA VAL A 16 9.22 7.36 -5.07
C VAL A 16 9.20 5.85 -5.33
N ASN A 17 9.99 5.37 -6.29
CA ASN A 17 10.05 3.94 -6.61
C ASN A 17 10.61 3.13 -5.43
N GLN A 18 11.65 3.63 -4.77
CA GLN A 18 12.27 2.97 -3.62
C GLN A 18 11.31 2.93 -2.42
N TRP A 19 10.65 4.05 -2.13
CA TRP A 19 9.66 4.10 -1.04
C TRP A 19 8.48 3.16 -1.31
N THR A 20 7.98 3.14 -2.55
CA THR A 20 6.88 2.26 -2.94
C THR A 20 7.26 0.80 -2.75
N ALA A 21 8.44 0.39 -3.22
CA ALA A 21 8.95 -0.97 -3.02
C ALA A 21 9.07 -1.34 -1.53
N ALA A 22 9.70 -0.47 -0.73
CA ALA A 22 9.88 -0.70 0.70
C ALA A 22 8.53 -0.83 1.45
N ILE A 23 7.54 0.00 1.10
CA ILE A 23 6.20 -0.05 1.71
C ILE A 23 5.51 -1.37 1.37
N VAL A 24 5.55 -1.78 0.09
CA VAL A 24 4.93 -3.03 -0.37
C VAL A 24 5.59 -4.23 0.31
N GLU A 25 6.92 -4.30 0.32
CA GLU A 25 7.69 -5.41 0.93
C GLU A 25 7.43 -5.54 2.43
N GLN A 26 7.48 -4.43 3.19
CA GLN A 26 7.20 -4.47 4.63
C GLN A 26 5.76 -4.87 4.91
N SER A 27 4.80 -4.38 4.12
CA SER A 27 3.39 -4.72 4.28
C SER A 27 3.14 -6.21 4.00
N LEU A 28 3.70 -6.75 2.91
CA LEU A 28 3.64 -8.18 2.61
C LEU A 28 4.31 -9.01 3.70
N THR A 29 5.47 -8.58 4.21
CA THR A 29 6.15 -9.25 5.32
C THR A 29 5.28 -9.32 6.56
N HIS A 30 4.57 -8.24 6.92
CA HIS A 30 3.64 -8.25 8.04
C HIS A 30 2.45 -9.18 7.81
N LEU A 31 1.88 -9.20 6.60
CA LEU A 31 0.76 -10.07 6.26
C LEU A 31 1.15 -11.56 6.31
N VAL A 32 2.31 -11.92 5.76
CA VAL A 32 2.82 -13.29 5.81
C VAL A 32 3.08 -13.74 7.26
N LYS A 33 3.56 -12.84 8.13
CA LYS A 33 3.78 -13.12 9.56
C LYS A 33 2.49 -13.43 10.34
N LEU A 34 1.31 -13.08 9.82
CA LEU A 34 0.03 -13.45 10.44
C LEU A 34 -0.25 -14.96 10.37
N GLY A 35 0.51 -15.71 9.57
CA GLY A 35 0.39 -17.18 9.49
C GLY A 35 -0.94 -17.68 8.93
N LYS A 36 -1.74 -16.80 8.31
CA LYS A 36 -3.01 -17.19 7.68
C LYS A 36 -2.78 -17.58 6.21
N THR A 37 -3.38 -18.69 5.81
CA THR A 37 -3.31 -19.23 4.46
C THR A 37 -4.24 -18.45 3.50
N TYR A 38 -3.83 -17.24 3.16
CA TYR A 38 -4.50 -16.40 2.16
C TYR A 38 -3.53 -15.97 1.06
N LYS A 39 -4.07 -15.61 -0.10
CA LYS A 39 -3.34 -14.89 -1.13
C LYS A 39 -3.48 -13.39 -0.87
N TYR A 40 -2.39 -12.70 -0.59
CA TYR A 40 -2.40 -11.26 -0.34
C TYR A 40 -2.07 -10.47 -1.60
N ILE A 41 -2.81 -9.39 -1.84
CA ILE A 41 -2.53 -8.40 -2.89
C ILE A 41 -2.36 -7.05 -2.21
N VAL A 42 -1.23 -6.39 -2.46
CA VAL A 42 -0.91 -5.07 -1.89
C VAL A 42 -0.64 -4.10 -3.03
N THR A 43 -1.33 -2.95 -3.02
CA THR A 43 -1.12 -1.84 -3.95
C THR A 43 -0.75 -0.61 -3.15
N CYS A 44 0.32 0.09 -3.55
CA CYS A 44 0.75 1.34 -2.94
C CYS A 44 0.78 2.45 -4.00
N ALA A 45 0.26 3.62 -3.64
CA ALA A 45 0.35 4.83 -4.43
C ALA A 45 0.98 5.95 -3.60
N VAL A 46 2.03 6.58 -4.12
CA VAL A 46 2.73 7.71 -3.50
C VAL A 46 2.57 8.92 -4.41
N MET A 47 2.04 10.02 -3.88
CA MET A 47 1.75 11.23 -4.65
C MET A 47 2.21 12.48 -3.89
N GLN A 48 2.78 13.44 -4.60
CA GLN A 48 3.07 14.75 -4.02
C GLN A 48 1.79 15.52 -3.74
N LYS A 49 1.67 16.11 -2.55
CA LYS A 49 0.57 17.01 -2.21
C LYS A 49 0.72 18.33 -2.98
N SER A 50 -0.06 18.50 -4.04
CA SER A 50 -0.02 19.67 -4.94
C SER A 50 -1.27 20.55 -4.91
N GLY A 51 -2.20 20.32 -3.96
CA GLY A 51 -3.43 21.10 -3.81
C GLY A 51 -4.61 20.61 -4.66
N SER A 52 -4.40 19.62 -5.53
CA SER A 52 -5.45 18.95 -6.29
C SER A 52 -6.21 17.92 -5.43
N GLY A 53 -7.51 17.75 -5.72
CA GLY A 53 -8.31 16.67 -5.13
C GLY A 53 -7.88 15.30 -5.65
N LEU A 54 -7.93 14.28 -4.78
CA LEU A 54 -7.64 12.89 -5.11
C LEU A 54 -8.81 12.00 -4.67
N HIS A 55 -9.46 11.35 -5.63
CA HIS A 55 -10.44 10.29 -5.38
C HIS A 55 -9.84 8.96 -5.85
N THR A 56 -9.79 7.97 -4.96
CA THR A 56 -9.34 6.61 -5.26
C THR A 56 -10.41 5.62 -4.82
N ALA A 57 -10.76 4.70 -5.70
CA ALA A 57 -11.70 3.61 -5.43
C ALA A 57 -11.17 2.32 -6.05
N SER A 58 -11.54 1.17 -5.46
CA SER A 58 -11.23 -0.15 -6.01
C SER A 58 -12.47 -1.02 -6.05
N SER A 59 -12.93 -1.35 -7.25
CA SER A 59 -14.01 -2.31 -7.50
C SER A 59 -13.41 -3.59 -8.07
N CYS A 60 -13.84 -4.74 -7.56
CA CYS A 60 -13.43 -6.04 -8.09
C CYS A 60 -14.59 -7.03 -7.98
N PHE A 61 -14.59 -8.04 -8.85
CA PHE A 61 -15.51 -9.17 -8.78
C PHE A 61 -14.79 -10.34 -8.12
N TRP A 62 -15.04 -10.51 -6.82
CA TRP A 62 -14.39 -11.49 -5.95
C TRP A 62 -15.41 -12.39 -5.27
N ASP A 63 -14.96 -13.51 -4.70
CA ASP A 63 -15.82 -14.41 -3.93
C ASP A 63 -16.23 -13.73 -2.61
N THR A 64 -17.53 -13.55 -2.39
CA THR A 64 -18.05 -12.79 -1.24
C THR A 64 -17.94 -13.51 0.11
N THR A 65 -17.58 -14.80 0.10
CA THR A 65 -17.44 -15.62 1.31
C THR A 65 -16.00 -15.62 1.82
N SER A 66 -15.02 -15.58 0.91
CA SER A 66 -13.61 -15.79 1.20
C SER A 66 -12.71 -14.58 0.95
N ASP A 67 -13.11 -13.66 0.08
CA ASP A 67 -12.32 -12.48 -0.27
C ASP A 67 -12.83 -11.22 0.45
N GLY A 68 -11.91 -10.45 1.01
CA GLY A 68 -12.18 -9.18 1.68
C GLY A 68 -11.19 -8.10 1.26
N LYS A 69 -11.67 -6.84 1.19
CA LYS A 69 -10.82 -5.67 0.98
C LYS A 69 -10.82 -4.79 2.22
N SER A 70 -9.65 -4.30 2.61
CA SER A 70 -9.48 -3.24 3.61
C SER A 70 -8.84 -2.04 2.91
N PHE A 71 -9.40 -0.85 3.12
CA PHE A 71 -8.91 0.42 2.55
C PHE A 71 -8.02 1.15 3.54
#